data_AF-A0A927DYN9-F1
#
_entry.id   AF-A0A927DYN9-F1
#
_cell.length_a   1.000
_cell.length_b   1.000
_cell.length_c   1.000
_cell.angle_alpha   90.00
_cell.angle_beta   90.00
_cell.angle_gamma   90.00
#
_symmetry.space_group_name_H-M   'P 1'
#
loop_
_entity.id
_entity.type
_entity.pdbx_description
1 polymer ?
#
loop_
_entity_poly.entity_id
_entity_poly.type
_entity_poly.pdbx_seq_one_letter_code
_entity_poly.pdbx_strand_id
1 'polypeptide(L)'
;MMDDGKHAFRTRQGGLQPLGAVAAPQGETRPVRLTNRLRNLAAGALASHLILSDNVTERASAARTLQREATPAMAALLQQRLQAETDDTVRGLLEVALARLQLAQPEASARLAAVTLLGHSADPETRGAADPLYRCPA
;
A
#
# COMPACT_ATOMS: atom_id res chain seq x y z
N MET A 1 19.37 -14.14 4.47
CA MET A 1 19.48 -14.04 5.94
C MET A 1 19.63 -12.59 6.32
N MET A 2 19.28 -12.21 7.54
CA MET A 2 19.40 -10.83 8.04
C MET A 2 20.04 -10.86 9.42
N ASP A 3 20.97 -9.95 9.67
CA ASP A 3 21.59 -9.78 10.98
C ASP A 3 20.75 -8.84 11.88
N ASP A 4 21.11 -8.69 13.16
CA ASP A 4 20.40 -7.81 14.10
C ASP A 4 20.53 -6.32 13.71
N GLY A 5 21.49 -5.98 12.84
CA GLY A 5 21.67 -4.67 12.22
C GLY A 5 20.78 -4.40 11.00
N LYS A 6 19.84 -5.31 10.67
CA LYS A 6 18.98 -5.24 9.47
C LYS A 6 19.74 -5.34 8.14
N HIS A 7 20.98 -5.84 8.13
CA HIS A 7 21.72 -6.04 6.90
C HIS A 7 21.32 -7.36 6.24
N ALA A 8 21.04 -7.31 4.93
CA ALA A 8 20.64 -8.48 4.17
C ALA A 8 21.86 -9.21 3.59
N PHE A 9 21.91 -10.53 3.81
CA PHE A 9 22.94 -11.43 3.28
C PHE A 9 22.28 -12.54 2.46
N ARG A 10 22.89 -12.92 1.34
CA ARG A 10 22.49 -14.08 0.55
C ARG A 10 23.40 -15.26 0.86
N THR A 11 22.83 -16.44 1.05
CA THR A 11 23.61 -17.68 1.24
C THR A 11 23.88 -18.32 -0.12
N ARG A 12 25.15 -18.50 -0.50
CA ARG A 12 25.58 -19.32 -1.65
C ARG A 12 26.47 -20.45 -1.11
N GLN A 13 26.57 -21.59 -1.82
CA GLN A 13 27.47 -22.69 -1.44
C GLN A 13 28.88 -22.15 -1.19
N GLY A 14 29.28 -22.05 0.09
CA GLY A 14 30.59 -21.53 0.52
C GLY A 14 30.60 -20.24 1.36
N GLY A 15 29.48 -19.55 1.61
CA GLY A 15 29.48 -18.41 2.54
C GLY A 15 28.30 -17.42 2.44
N LEU A 16 28.28 -16.46 3.38
CA LEU A 16 27.32 -15.36 3.42
C LEU A 16 27.84 -14.19 2.56
N GLN A 17 27.15 -13.92 1.45
CA GLN A 17 27.45 -12.79 0.57
C GLN A 17 26.58 -11.59 0.98
N PRO A 18 27.15 -10.44 1.34
CA PRO A 18 26.38 -9.24 1.65
C PRO A 18 25.67 -8.68 0.42
N LEU A 19 24.43 -8.24 0.58
CA LEU A 19 23.65 -7.55 -0.45
C LEU A 19 23.67 -6.02 -0.28
N GLY A 20 24.48 -5.52 0.66
CA GLY A 20 24.63 -4.10 0.98
C GLY A 20 26.08 -3.74 1.34
N ALA A 21 26.28 -2.53 1.86
CA ALA A 21 27.61 -1.97 2.12
C ALA A 21 28.41 -2.65 3.25
N VAL A 22 27.78 -3.53 4.04
CA VAL A 22 28.40 -4.17 5.20
C VAL A 22 28.93 -5.55 4.82
N ALA A 23 30.26 -5.69 4.85
CA ALA A 23 30.97 -6.86 4.32
C ALA A 23 30.82 -8.15 5.16
N ALA A 24 30.50 -8.04 6.45
CA ALA A 24 30.37 -9.18 7.35
C ALA A 24 29.14 -9.02 8.27
N PRO A 25 28.39 -10.11 8.53
CA PRO A 25 27.24 -10.08 9.42
C PRO A 25 27.65 -9.78 10.86
N GLN A 26 26.99 -8.82 11.52
CA GLN A 26 27.14 -8.60 12.96
C GLN A 26 26.13 -9.46 13.72
N GLY A 27 26.61 -10.56 14.30
CA GLY A 27 25.80 -11.48 15.11
C GLY A 27 25.14 -12.63 14.32
N GLU A 28 24.20 -13.33 14.96
CA GLU A 28 23.52 -14.49 14.37
C GLU A 28 22.57 -14.07 13.24
N THR A 29 22.84 -14.55 12.03
CA THR A 29 22.01 -14.28 10.86
C THR A 29 20.74 -15.13 10.88
N ARG A 30 19.57 -14.51 10.97
CA ARG A 30 18.27 -15.22 10.93
C ARG A 30 17.79 -15.38 9.49
N PRO A 31 17.15 -16.51 9.13
CA PRO A 31 16.56 -16.68 7.80
C PRO A 31 15.39 -15.72 7.62
N VAL A 32 15.51 -14.79 6.67
CA VAL A 32 14.39 -13.96 6.22
C VAL A 32 13.46 -14.86 5.44
N ARG A 33 12.39 -15.33 6.08
CA ARG A 33 11.29 -15.99 5.37
C ARG A 33 10.51 -14.92 4.62
N LEU A 34 10.16 -15.19 3.37
CA LEU A 34 9.27 -14.35 2.57
C LEU A 34 7.88 -14.38 3.23
N THR A 35 7.67 -13.55 4.25
CA THR A 35 6.39 -13.40 4.93
C THR A 35 5.43 -12.66 4.00
N ASN A 36 4.12 -12.88 4.17
CA ASN A 36 3.09 -12.12 3.43
C ASN A 36 3.36 -10.60 3.51
N ARG A 37 3.86 -10.13 4.66
CA ARG A 37 4.24 -8.74 4.87
C ARG A 37 5.31 -8.22 3.88
N LEU A 38 6.37 -9.00 3.60
CA LEU A 38 7.41 -8.55 2.67
C LEU A 38 6.89 -8.54 1.22
N ARG A 39 6.07 -9.52 0.84
CA ARG A 39 5.43 -9.55 -0.49
C ARG A 39 4.51 -8.34 -0.69
N ASN A 40 3.71 -8.04 0.33
CA ASN A 40 2.79 -6.92 0.35
C ASN A 40 3.51 -5.56 0.23
N LEU A 41 4.60 -5.37 0.98
CA LEU A 41 5.42 -4.14 0.87
C LEU A 41 6.05 -4.00 -0.52
N ALA A 42 6.57 -5.09 -1.09
CA ALA A 42 7.13 -5.06 -2.44
C ALA A 42 6.04 -4.77 -3.50
N ALA A 43 4.85 -5.35 -3.35
CA ALA A 43 3.70 -5.09 -4.22
C ALA A 43 3.25 -3.63 -4.14
N GLY A 44 3.19 -3.05 -2.93
CA GLY A 44 2.89 -1.64 -2.74
C GLY A 44 3.92 -0.70 -3.39
N ALA A 45 5.21 -0.99 -3.20
CA ALA A 45 6.29 -0.20 -3.81
C ALA A 45 6.28 -0.27 -5.36
N LEU A 46 6.07 -1.48 -5.91
CA LEU A 46 5.94 -1.65 -7.35
C LEU A 46 4.71 -0.90 -7.88
N ALA A 47 3.57 -1.00 -7.19
CA ALA A 47 2.35 -0.32 -7.58
C ALA A 47 2.49 1.22 -7.55
N SER A 48 3.25 1.80 -6.61
CA SER A 48 3.54 3.25 -6.65
C SER A 48 4.33 3.71 -7.86
N HIS A 49 5.09 2.82 -8.49
CA HIS A 49 5.74 3.15 -9.76
C HIS A 49 4.79 2.94 -10.95
N LEU A 50 4.05 1.83 -10.97
CA LEU A 50 3.14 1.50 -12.07
C LEU A 50 1.96 2.47 -12.19
N ILE A 51 1.57 3.15 -11.11
CA ILE A 51 0.49 4.14 -11.16
C ILE A 51 0.84 5.38 -12.01
N LEU A 52 2.13 5.59 -12.29
CA LEU A 52 2.61 6.67 -13.14
C LEU A 52 2.78 6.24 -14.62
N SER A 53 2.45 4.99 -14.96
CA SER A 53 2.56 4.47 -16.32
C SER A 53 1.59 5.17 -17.28
N ASP A 54 1.96 5.21 -18.56
CA ASP A 54 1.10 5.69 -19.65
C ASP A 54 -0.02 4.69 -19.98
N ASN A 55 0.11 3.43 -19.57
CA ASN A 55 -0.88 2.38 -19.83
C ASN A 55 -1.99 2.38 -18.76
N VAL A 56 -3.22 2.64 -19.19
CA VAL A 56 -4.42 2.62 -18.34
C VAL A 56 -4.61 1.29 -17.60
N THR A 57 -4.28 0.16 -18.22
CA THR A 57 -4.41 -1.17 -17.61
C THR A 57 -3.43 -1.34 -16.45
N GLU A 58 -2.20 -0.87 -16.61
CA GLU A 58 -1.18 -0.90 -15.56
C GLU A 58 -1.59 0.01 -14.41
N ARG A 59 -2.06 1.23 -14.71
CA ARG A 59 -2.57 2.15 -13.69
C ARG A 59 -3.76 1.57 -12.92
N ALA A 60 -4.72 0.94 -13.58
CA ALA A 60 -5.86 0.30 -12.93
C ALA A 60 -5.43 -0.85 -12.02
N SER A 61 -4.46 -1.67 -12.45
CA SER A 61 -3.91 -2.76 -11.63
C SER A 61 -3.13 -2.24 -10.42
N ALA A 62 -2.37 -1.16 -10.61
CA ALA A 62 -1.63 -0.48 -9.57
C ALA A 62 -2.59 0.12 -8.53
N ALA A 63 -3.62 0.84 -8.97
CA ALA A 63 -4.64 1.42 -8.10
C ALA A 63 -5.32 0.35 -7.24
N ARG A 64 -5.73 -0.79 -7.83
CA ARG A 64 -6.30 -1.93 -7.09
C ARG A 64 -5.35 -2.52 -6.06
N THR A 65 -4.04 -2.53 -6.34
CA THR A 65 -3.03 -3.00 -5.38
C THR A 65 -2.86 -2.00 -4.24
N LEU A 66 -2.81 -0.71 -4.58
CA LEU A 66 -2.67 0.39 -3.61
C LEU A 66 -3.89 0.52 -2.69
N GLN A 67 -5.10 0.13 -3.11
CA GLN A 67 -6.24 0.07 -2.20
C GLN A 67 -6.00 -0.79 -0.96
N ARG A 68 -5.19 -1.85 -1.07
CA ARG A 68 -4.88 -2.75 0.05
C ARG A 68 -3.54 -2.46 0.71
N GLU A 69 -2.54 -2.12 -0.10
CA GLU A 69 -1.14 -2.04 0.33
C GLU A 69 -0.61 -0.60 0.46
N ALA A 70 -1.43 0.41 0.17
CA ALA A 70 -0.97 1.79 0.29
C ALA A 70 -0.65 2.13 1.76
N THR A 71 0.40 2.92 1.92
CA THR A 71 0.81 3.46 3.21
C THR A 71 0.43 4.95 3.28
N PRO A 72 0.27 5.53 4.49
CA PRO A 72 -0.08 6.95 4.62
C PRO A 72 0.88 7.91 3.91
N ALA A 73 2.16 7.55 3.79
CA ALA A 73 3.16 8.35 3.07
C ALA A 73 2.86 8.48 1.56
N MET A 74 2.05 7.57 1.00
CA MET A 74 1.69 7.54 -0.42
C MET A 74 0.43 8.36 -0.72
N ALA A 75 -0.24 8.91 0.29
CA ALA A 75 -1.49 9.66 0.11
C ALA A 75 -1.32 10.87 -0.82
N ALA A 76 -0.24 11.64 -0.66
CA ALA A 76 0.04 12.80 -1.51
C ALA A 76 0.23 12.40 -2.99
N LEU A 77 0.93 11.30 -3.25
CA LEU A 77 1.13 10.76 -4.61
C LEU A 77 -0.18 10.31 -5.24
N LEU A 78 -1.03 9.60 -4.49
CA LEU A 78 -2.35 9.17 -4.97
C LEU A 78 -3.26 10.37 -5.27
N GLN A 79 -3.22 11.40 -4.42
CA GLN A 79 -3.99 12.64 -4.62
C GLN A 79 -3.55 13.38 -5.89
N GLN A 80 -2.24 13.52 -6.10
CA GLN A 80 -1.70 14.14 -7.31
C GLN A 80 -2.08 13.34 -8.56
N ARG A 81 -2.01 12.00 -8.49
CA ARG A 81 -2.42 11.16 -9.61
C ARG A 81 -3.91 11.32 -9.91
N LEU A 82 -4.77 11.33 -8.90
CA LEU A 82 -6.22 11.48 -9.08
C LEU A 82 -6.58 12.75 -9.85
N GLN A 83 -5.88 13.86 -9.59
CA GLN A 83 -6.11 15.14 -10.29
C GLN A 83 -5.67 15.10 -11.77
N ALA A 84 -4.68 14.27 -12.10
CA ALA A 84 -4.14 14.13 -13.45
C ALA A 84 -4.77 12.96 -14.23
N GLU A 85 -5.59 12.13 -13.58
CA GLU A 85 -6.16 10.93 -14.20
C GLU A 85 -7.38 11.30 -15.05
N THR A 86 -7.39 10.81 -16.28
CA THR A 86 -8.46 11.06 -17.25
C THR A 86 -9.44 9.90 -17.37
N ASP A 87 -9.02 8.68 -17.02
CA ASP A 87 -9.86 7.51 -17.08
C ASP A 87 -10.75 7.39 -15.83
N ASP A 88 -12.06 7.33 -16.03
CA ASP A 88 -13.04 7.30 -14.93
C ASP A 88 -12.94 6.02 -14.08
N THR A 89 -12.54 4.89 -14.67
CA THR A 89 -12.37 3.64 -13.93
C THR A 89 -11.16 3.75 -13.01
N VAL A 90 -10.04 4.24 -13.51
CA VAL A 90 -8.83 4.45 -12.69
C VAL A 90 -9.08 5.50 -11.62
N ARG A 91 -9.82 6.57 -11.93
CA ARG A 91 -10.23 7.59 -10.95
C ARG A 91 -11.02 6.99 -9.80
N GLY A 92 -12.06 6.20 -10.08
CA GLY A 92 -12.85 5.55 -9.02
C GLY A 92 -11.99 4.63 -8.14
N LEU A 93 -11.07 3.88 -8.75
CA LEU A 93 -10.14 3.03 -8.00
C LEU A 93 -9.19 3.82 -7.10
N LEU A 94 -8.73 5.00 -7.55
CA LEU A 94 -7.87 5.91 -6.79
C LEU A 94 -8.62 6.59 -5.64
N GLU A 95 -9.87 6.99 -5.86
CA GLU A 95 -10.74 7.55 -4.82
C GLU A 95 -10.96 6.55 -3.67
N VAL A 96 -11.25 5.29 -3.99
CA VAL A 96 -11.37 4.21 -2.99
C VAL A 96 -10.05 4.03 -2.24
N ALA A 97 -8.90 4.05 -2.93
CA ALA A 97 -7.59 3.91 -2.29
C ALA A 97 -7.32 5.04 -1.27
N LEU A 98 -7.61 6.29 -1.66
CA LEU A 98 -7.46 7.46 -0.79
C LEU A 98 -8.39 7.41 0.41
N ALA A 99 -9.66 7.04 0.21
CA ALA A 99 -10.59 6.94 1.30
C ALA A 99 -10.21 5.85 2.30
N ARG A 100 -9.74 4.69 1.84
CA ARG A 100 -9.24 3.63 2.74
C ARG A 100 -8.05 4.10 3.58
N LEU A 101 -7.14 4.88 2.99
CA LEU A 101 -6.03 5.48 3.73
C LEU A 101 -6.53 6.47 4.79
N GLN A 102 -7.54 7.28 4.47
CA GLN A 102 -8.12 8.25 5.39
C GLN A 102 -8.94 7.58 6.51
N LEU A 103 -9.64 6.47 6.23
CA LEU A 103 -10.33 5.66 7.25
C LEU A 103 -9.37 5.06 8.28
N ALA A 104 -8.14 4.73 7.87
CA ALA A 104 -7.11 4.21 8.76
C ALA A 104 -6.49 5.29 9.67
N GLN A 105 -6.80 6.57 9.45
CA GLN A 105 -6.27 7.66 10.28
C GLN A 105 -7.08 7.84 11.58
N PRO A 106 -6.41 8.17 12.70
CA PRO A 106 -7.06 8.39 13.99
C PRO A 106 -7.89 9.70 14.04
N GLU A 107 -7.66 10.62 13.10
CA GLU A 107 -8.36 11.90 13.01
C GLU A 107 -9.81 11.76 12.52
N ALA A 108 -10.76 12.36 13.24
CA ALA A 108 -12.18 12.28 12.92
C ALA A 108 -12.54 13.00 11.59
N SER A 109 -11.86 14.10 11.29
CA SER A 109 -12.02 14.84 10.03
C SER A 109 -11.56 14.03 8.81
N ALA A 110 -10.47 13.28 8.93
CA ALA A 110 -9.98 12.37 7.90
C ALA A 110 -10.99 11.24 7.63
N ARG A 111 -11.57 10.65 8.67
CA ARG A 111 -12.62 9.62 8.51
C ARG A 111 -13.87 10.14 7.80
N LEU A 112 -14.31 11.37 8.09
CA LEU A 112 -15.45 11.98 7.40
C LEU A 112 -15.17 12.21 5.91
N ALA A 113 -14.00 12.77 5.58
CA ALA A 113 -13.58 12.96 4.19
C ALA A 113 -13.54 11.64 3.41
N ALA A 114 -13.12 10.55 4.07
CA ALA A 114 -13.09 9.22 3.50
C ALA A 114 -14.49 8.71 3.14
N VAL A 115 -15.44 8.85 4.06
CA VAL A 115 -16.84 8.45 3.84
C VAL A 115 -17.46 9.24 2.70
N THR A 116 -17.15 10.54 2.59
CA THR A 116 -17.60 11.35 1.45
C THR A 116 -17.00 10.85 0.14
N LEU A 117 -15.70 10.56 0.07
CA LEU A 117 -15.05 9.99 -1.12
C LEU A 117 -15.62 8.61 -1.51
N LEU A 118 -15.94 7.77 -0.52
CA LEU A 118 -16.59 6.46 -0.74
C LEU A 118 -18.05 6.58 -1.16
N GLY A 119 -18.75 7.64 -0.74
CA GLY A 119 -20.12 7.90 -1.19
C GLY A 119 -20.20 8.30 -2.67
N HIS A 120 -19.13 8.88 -3.22
CA HIS A 120 -19.05 9.27 -4.63
C HIS A 120 -18.56 8.11 -5.53
N SER A 121 -17.69 7.24 -5.02
CA SER A 121 -17.29 6.02 -5.72
C SER A 121 -18.35 4.94 -5.48
N ALA A 122 -19.27 4.76 -6.42
CA ALA A 122 -20.40 3.83 -6.33
C ALA A 122 -19.97 2.34 -6.33
N ASP A 123 -19.27 1.90 -5.29
CA ASP A 123 -18.77 0.53 -5.13
C ASP A 123 -19.66 -0.25 -4.13
N PRO A 124 -20.35 -1.34 -4.54
CA PRO A 124 -21.30 -2.06 -3.70
C PRO A 124 -20.70 -2.69 -2.45
N GLU A 125 -19.41 -3.07 -2.48
CA GLU A 125 -18.72 -3.69 -1.33
C GLU A 125 -18.54 -2.71 -0.16
N THR A 126 -18.54 -1.40 -0.45
CA THR A 126 -18.30 -0.36 0.56
C THR A 126 -19.50 -0.10 1.46
N ARG A 127 -20.73 -0.42 1.01
CA ARG A 127 -21.94 -0.25 1.85
C ARG A 127 -21.92 -1.17 3.07
N GLY A 128 -21.35 -2.37 2.96
CA GLY A 128 -21.24 -3.31 4.07
C GLY A 128 -20.26 -2.88 5.15
N ALA A 129 -19.23 -2.10 4.81
CA ALA A 129 -18.24 -1.59 5.76
C ALA A 129 -18.73 -0.36 6.55
N ALA A 130 -19.74 0.36 6.06
CA ALA A 130 -20.33 1.52 6.74
C ALA A 130 -21.39 1.14 7.79
N ASP A 131 -21.99 -0.04 7.69
CA ASP A 131 -23.05 -0.54 8.57
C ASP A 131 -22.67 -0.59 10.08
N PRO A 132 -21.42 -0.94 10.47
CA PRO A 132 -21.03 -0.95 11.88
C PRO A 132 -20.93 0.45 12.52
N LEU A 133 -20.82 1.52 11.72
CA LEU A 133 -20.65 2.89 12.21
C LEU A 133 -21.99 3.62 12.44
N TYR A 134 -23.09 3.09 11.89
CA TYR A 134 -24.45 3.62 12.14
C TYR A 134 -25.13 2.98 13.35
N ARG A 135 -24.52 1.98 14.00
CA ARG A 135 -25.09 1.33 15.18
C ARG A 135 -24.61 2.03 16.46
N CYS A 136 -25.36 3.07 16.85
CA CYS A 136 -25.26 3.66 18.17
C CYS A 136 -25.60 2.59 19.24
N PRO A 137 -24.80 2.42 20.32
CA PRO A 137 -25.23 1.62 21.46
C PRO A 137 -26.34 2.39 22.20
N ALA A 138 -27.50 1.75 22.33
CA ALA A 138 -28.59 2.23 23.18
C ALA A 138 -28.25 2.09 24.66
#